data_AF-S8EJ27-F1
#
_entry.id   AF-S8EJ27-F1
#
_cell.length_a   1.000
_cell.length_b   1.000
_cell.length_c   1.000
_cell.angle_alpha   90.00
_cell.angle_beta   90.00
_cell.angle_gamma   90.00
#
_symmetry.space_group_name_H-M   'P 1'
#
loop_
_entity.id
_entity.type
_entity.pdbx_description
1 polymer ?
#
loop_
_entity_poly.entity_id
_entity_poly.type
_entity_poly.pdbx_seq_one_letter_code
_entity_poly.pdbx_strand_id
1 'polypeptide(L)'
;MGSRNRPLLPILPFFMMFQLAHACLIAVSPRRAGRLLGTVALYSLVLLAYRCTTGDNQHDYYMGNSLMTQALPVILLNWLADPIHDFRHERDPCAPAEIPFPRRVWWALCMLNSPRGVGWSYEVANVPERPSEPRWLFVRKKLLSAFWWFLLLDIAKWYQRSNPLFSRREMDLWSQGYVLLPVNIVARFSSIVGNIALQYSLLAAAFVALGLSPPADWPDVYGCWSDSYTIRRFWGRTYHQLLRRVCPRLHILRLTVCSLAYTGDMGGNEVGLNLG
;
A
#
# COMPACT_ATOMS: atom_id res chain seq x y z
N MET A 1 12.27 -19.03 20.22
CA MET A 1 11.07 -18.64 21.01
C MET A 1 9.84 -18.88 20.16
N GLY A 2 9.05 -19.90 20.51
CA GLY A 2 7.99 -20.44 19.66
C GLY A 2 6.80 -19.51 19.48
N SER A 3 6.16 -19.58 18.32
CA SER A 3 4.94 -18.86 17.95
C SER A 3 3.77 -19.03 18.92
N ARG A 4 3.83 -19.99 19.85
CA ARG A 4 2.74 -20.41 20.75
C ARG A 4 2.38 -19.44 21.89
N ASN A 5 3.21 -18.44 22.21
CA ASN A 5 2.97 -17.54 23.35
C ASN A 5 2.69 -16.08 22.97
N ARG A 6 2.47 -15.76 21.69
CA ARG A 6 2.15 -14.38 21.28
C ARG A 6 0.65 -14.11 21.44
N PRO A 7 0.25 -12.93 21.92
CA PRO A 7 -1.17 -12.57 22.04
C PRO A 7 -1.84 -12.47 20.67
N LEU A 8 -3.15 -12.74 20.63
CA LEU A 8 -3.96 -12.60 19.44
C LEU A 8 -4.19 -11.12 19.11
N LEU A 9 -3.97 -10.72 17.85
CA LEU A 9 -4.30 -9.38 17.39
C LEU A 9 -5.70 -9.33 16.77
N PRO A 10 -6.62 -8.48 17.26
CA PRO A 10 -7.85 -8.18 16.54
C PRO A 10 -7.52 -7.30 15.31
N ILE A 11 -7.27 -7.94 14.17
CA ILE A 11 -6.71 -7.31 12.94
C ILE A 11 -7.53 -6.10 12.50
N LEU A 12 -8.85 -6.26 12.35
CA LEU A 12 -9.71 -5.22 11.80
C LEU A 12 -9.82 -4.00 12.73
N PRO A 13 -10.16 -4.14 14.03
CA PRO A 13 -10.14 -3.02 14.97
C PRO A 13 -8.79 -2.32 15.04
N PHE A 14 -7.69 -3.08 15.06
CA PHE A 14 -6.34 -2.53 15.09
C PHE A 14 -6.05 -1.69 13.83
N PHE A 15 -6.40 -2.22 12.65
CA PHE A 15 -6.21 -1.53 11.38
C PHE A 15 -7.04 -0.24 11.30
N MET A 16 -8.31 -0.28 11.71
CA MET A 16 -9.18 0.91 11.72
C MET A 16 -8.66 1.97 12.69
N MET A 17 -8.21 1.56 13.88
CA MET A 17 -7.59 2.46 14.85
C MET A 17 -6.33 3.11 14.30
N PHE A 18 -5.44 2.34 13.68
CA PHE A 18 -4.22 2.86 13.06
C PHE A 18 -4.53 3.90 11.97
N GLN A 19 -5.47 3.57 11.07
CA GLN A 19 -5.88 4.46 10.00
C GLN A 19 -6.48 5.76 10.52
N LEU A 20 -7.36 5.66 11.53
CA LEU A 20 -7.98 6.83 12.15
C LEU A 20 -6.93 7.70 12.86
N ALA A 21 -6.02 7.10 13.62
CA ALA A 21 -4.94 7.81 14.29
C ALA A 21 -4.04 8.55 13.28
N HIS A 22 -3.70 7.90 12.16
CA HIS A 22 -2.90 8.52 11.12
C HIS A 22 -3.65 9.65 10.40
N ALA A 23 -4.93 9.46 10.09
CA ALA A 23 -5.78 10.49 9.50
C ALA A 23 -5.95 11.71 10.43
N CYS A 24 -6.11 11.48 11.74
CA CYS A 24 -6.14 12.55 12.74
C CYS A 24 -4.82 13.32 12.78
N LEU A 25 -3.67 12.64 12.75
CA LEU A 25 -2.36 13.29 12.71
C LEU A 25 -2.21 14.20 11.49
N ILE A 26 -2.65 13.73 10.32
CA ILE A 26 -2.68 14.52 9.07
C ILE A 26 -3.63 15.72 9.20
N ALA A 27 -4.85 15.50 9.71
CA ALA A 27 -5.88 16.53 9.80
C ALA A 27 -5.50 17.65 10.78
N VAL A 28 -4.86 17.32 11.91
CA VAL A 28 -4.33 18.30 12.87
C VAL A 28 -3.16 19.08 12.25
N SER A 29 -2.34 18.44 11.43
CA SER A 29 -1.10 19.00 10.86
C SER A 29 -0.27 19.76 11.91
N PRO A 30 0.16 19.08 13.00
CA PRO A 30 0.86 19.74 14.09
C PRO A 30 2.26 20.24 13.67
N ARG A 31 2.85 21.08 14.51
CA ARG A 31 4.27 21.49 14.39
C ARG A 31 5.20 20.28 14.53
N ARG A 32 6.48 20.44 14.18
CA ARG A 32 7.49 19.36 14.12
C ARG A 32 7.50 18.41 15.33
N ALA A 33 7.42 18.95 16.55
CA ALA A 33 7.39 18.13 17.77
C ALA A 33 6.15 17.22 17.84
N GLY A 34 4.97 17.73 17.47
CA GLY A 34 3.75 16.93 17.42
C GLY A 34 3.77 15.88 16.30
N ARG A 35 4.38 16.19 15.14
CA ARG A 35 4.60 15.21 14.06
C ARG A 35 5.52 14.08 14.51
N LEU A 36 6.59 14.41 15.25
CA LEU A 36 7.50 13.42 15.83
C LEU A 36 6.79 12.50 16.82
N LEU A 37 6.08 13.08 17.80
CA LEU A 37 5.32 12.30 18.79
C LEU A 37 4.27 11.40 18.12
N GLY A 38 3.51 11.93 17.16
CA GLY A 38 2.53 11.15 16.39
C GLY A 38 3.16 10.04 15.55
N THR A 39 4.30 10.31 14.91
CA THR A 39 5.05 9.29 14.15
C THR A 39 5.54 8.19 15.09
N VAL A 40 6.15 8.53 16.22
CA VAL A 40 6.61 7.55 17.22
C VAL A 40 5.45 6.71 17.74
N ALA A 41 4.29 7.32 18.01
CA ALA A 41 3.09 6.59 18.43
C ALA A 41 2.57 5.63 17.35
N LEU A 42 2.52 6.03 16.08
CA LEU A 42 2.11 5.14 14.99
C LEU A 42 3.10 3.98 14.81
N TYR A 43 4.41 4.23 14.88
CA TYR A 43 5.41 3.18 14.79
C TYR A 43 5.42 2.26 16.01
N SER A 44 5.12 2.75 17.21
CA SER A 44 4.97 1.89 18.39
C SER A 44 3.78 0.95 18.27
N LEU A 45 2.67 1.39 17.64
CA LEU A 45 1.55 0.51 17.28
C LEU A 45 1.99 -0.58 16.29
N VAL A 46 2.75 -0.22 15.25
CA VAL A 46 3.29 -1.22 14.29
C VAL A 46 4.17 -2.24 15.01
N LEU A 47 5.07 -1.79 15.90
CA LEU A 47 5.92 -2.68 16.69
C LEU A 47 5.11 -3.58 17.63
N LEU A 48 4.03 -3.07 18.22
CA LEU A 48 3.11 -3.86 19.02
C LEU A 48 2.45 -4.97 18.19
N ALA A 49 1.98 -4.64 16.99
CA ALA A 49 1.36 -5.62 16.10
C ALA A 49 2.33 -6.74 15.68
N TYR A 50 3.63 -6.43 15.49
CA TYR A 50 4.66 -7.45 15.24
C TYR A 50 4.93 -8.38 16.44
N ARG A 51 4.56 -7.97 17.67
CA ARG A 51 4.63 -8.82 18.86
C ARG A 51 3.43 -9.76 19.00
N CYS A 52 2.36 -9.52 18.24
CA CYS A 52 1.17 -10.37 18.21
C CYS A 52 1.25 -11.43 17.11
N THR A 53 0.32 -12.39 17.16
CA THR A 53 0.10 -13.38 16.09
C THR A 53 -1.39 -13.54 15.85
N THR A 54 -1.73 -14.03 14.67
CA THR A 54 -3.09 -14.47 14.30
C THR A 54 -3.29 -15.95 14.57
N GLY A 55 -2.23 -16.67 14.97
CA GLY A 55 -2.22 -18.13 15.13
C GLY A 55 -1.95 -18.89 13.84
N ASP A 56 -1.95 -18.21 12.69
CA ASP A 56 -1.68 -18.79 11.38
C ASP A 56 -0.55 -18.03 10.65
N ASN A 57 0.44 -18.77 10.15
CA ASN A 57 1.64 -18.18 9.53
C ASN A 57 1.32 -17.38 8.26
N GLN A 58 0.31 -17.81 7.49
CA GLN A 58 -0.06 -17.13 6.25
C GLN A 58 -0.78 -15.80 6.57
N HIS A 59 -1.67 -15.80 7.54
CA HIS A 59 -2.32 -14.58 8.04
C HIS A 59 -1.32 -13.62 8.69
N ASP A 60 -0.34 -14.11 9.45
CA ASP A 60 0.74 -13.30 10.01
C ASP A 60 1.56 -12.60 8.91
N TYR A 61 1.85 -13.30 7.81
CA TYR A 61 2.54 -12.73 6.66
C TYR A 61 1.72 -11.61 5.99
N TYR A 62 0.42 -11.84 5.75
CA TYR A 62 -0.45 -10.82 5.16
C TYR A 62 -0.66 -9.61 6.08
N MET A 63 -0.76 -9.86 7.39
CA MET A 63 -0.82 -8.81 8.40
C MET A 63 0.45 -7.94 8.37
N GLY A 64 1.63 -8.56 8.38
CA GLY A 64 2.91 -7.84 8.28
C GLY A 64 3.02 -6.99 7.02
N ASN A 65 2.64 -7.53 5.86
CA ASN A 65 2.63 -6.77 4.60
C ASN A 65 1.65 -5.59 4.62
N SER A 66 0.45 -5.80 5.17
CA SER A 66 -0.55 -4.74 5.31
C SER A 66 -0.04 -3.62 6.21
N LEU A 67 0.54 -3.95 7.36
CA LEU A 67 1.11 -2.97 8.30
C LEU A 67 2.27 -2.20 7.69
N MET A 68 3.17 -2.88 6.97
CA MET A 68 4.28 -2.23 6.27
C MET A 68 3.77 -1.26 5.21
N THR A 69 2.74 -1.65 4.46
CA THR A 69 2.10 -0.79 3.45
C THR A 69 1.49 0.47 4.09
N GLN A 70 1.03 0.40 5.33
CA GLN A 70 0.53 1.56 6.08
C GLN A 70 1.63 2.41 6.73
N ALA A 71 2.74 1.79 7.15
CA ALA A 71 3.87 2.50 7.76
C ALA A 71 4.57 3.45 6.77
N LEU A 72 4.68 3.06 5.49
CA LEU A 72 5.34 3.86 4.46
C LEU A 72 4.69 5.25 4.26
N PRO A 73 3.35 5.37 4.12
CA PRO A 73 2.65 6.65 4.12
C PRO A 73 2.92 7.53 5.36
N VAL A 74 3.18 6.96 6.55
CA VAL A 74 3.44 7.77 7.76
C VAL A 74 4.68 8.65 7.58
N ILE A 75 5.77 8.07 7.06
CA ILE A 75 6.98 8.86 6.76
C ILE A 75 6.67 9.85 5.63
N LEU A 76 6.09 9.35 4.54
CA LEU A 76 5.86 10.14 3.34
C LEU A 76 5.01 11.38 3.60
N LEU A 77 3.90 11.23 4.31
CA LEU A 77 2.88 12.26 4.46
C LEU A 77 3.13 13.19 5.65
N ASN A 78 3.90 12.77 6.65
CA ASN A 78 4.23 13.65 7.78
C ASN A 78 5.53 14.44 7.56
N TRP A 79 6.46 13.90 6.77
CA TRP A 79 7.82 14.43 6.64
C TRP A 79 8.23 14.85 5.24
N LEU A 80 7.70 14.19 4.19
CA LEU A 80 8.12 14.43 2.79
C LEU A 80 7.06 15.16 1.96
N ALA A 81 5.91 15.44 2.55
CA ALA A 81 4.82 16.18 1.94
C ALA A 81 4.11 16.99 3.02
N ASP A 82 3.44 18.07 2.62
CA ASP A 82 2.43 18.70 3.44
C ASP A 82 1.05 18.39 2.83
N PRO A 83 0.37 17.32 3.28
CA PRO A 83 -0.84 16.85 2.62
C PRO A 83 -1.95 17.90 2.60
N ILE A 84 -2.08 18.70 3.65
CA ILE A 84 -3.13 19.73 3.74
C ILE A 84 -2.90 20.86 2.73
N HIS A 85 -1.65 21.18 2.43
CA HIS A 85 -1.31 22.28 1.52
C HIS A 85 -1.10 21.81 0.08
N ASP A 86 -0.43 20.67 -0.12
CA ASP A 86 0.04 20.20 -1.42
C ASP A 86 -1.02 19.39 -2.19
N PHE A 87 -1.96 18.74 -1.49
CA PHE A 87 -2.88 17.81 -2.10
C PHE A 87 -4.29 18.38 -2.21
N ARG A 88 -4.90 18.14 -3.37
CA ARG A 88 -6.29 18.49 -3.66
C ARG A 88 -6.96 17.33 -4.37
N HIS A 89 -8.21 17.07 -4.04
CA HIS A 89 -9.09 16.20 -4.79
C HIS A 89 -9.86 17.04 -5.81
N GLU A 90 -10.18 16.47 -6.98
CA GLU A 90 -10.92 17.16 -8.06
C GLU A 90 -12.32 17.65 -7.63
N ARG A 91 -12.86 17.06 -6.55
CA ARG A 91 -14.16 17.41 -5.96
C ARG A 91 -14.05 18.33 -4.74
N ASP A 92 -12.85 18.79 -4.40
CA ASP A 92 -12.66 19.69 -3.26
C ASP A 92 -13.18 21.10 -3.62
N PRO A 93 -14.20 21.64 -2.93
CA PRO A 93 -14.72 22.97 -3.22
C PRO A 93 -13.84 24.09 -2.64
N CYS A 94 -13.01 23.78 -1.65
CA CYS A 94 -12.13 24.71 -0.96
C CYS A 94 -10.87 24.01 -0.44
N ALA A 95 -9.92 24.78 0.12
CA ALA A 95 -8.70 24.21 0.67
C ALA A 95 -9.00 23.26 1.87
N PRO A 96 -8.30 22.12 2.02
CA PRO A 96 -8.48 21.20 3.15
C PRO A 96 -8.33 21.85 4.53
N ALA A 97 -7.55 22.94 4.61
CA ALA A 97 -7.34 23.74 5.81
C ALA A 97 -8.60 24.51 6.26
N GLU A 98 -9.55 24.76 5.36
CA GLU A 98 -10.81 25.47 5.64
C GLU A 98 -11.95 24.50 6.01
N ILE A 99 -11.76 23.20 5.76
CA ILE A 99 -12.76 22.17 6.03
C ILE A 99 -12.81 21.88 7.55
N PRO A 100 -14.03 21.73 8.15
CA PRO A 100 -14.19 21.32 9.54
C PRO A 100 -13.45 20.03 9.88
N PHE A 101 -12.95 19.92 11.12
CA PHE A 101 -12.07 18.83 11.54
C PHE A 101 -12.59 17.41 11.21
N PRO A 102 -13.85 17.02 11.49
CA PRO A 102 -14.33 15.67 11.17
C PRO A 102 -14.32 15.37 9.66
N ARG A 103 -14.68 16.37 8.84
CA ARG A 103 -14.63 16.25 7.38
C ARG A 103 -13.19 16.19 6.87
N ARG A 104 -12.26 16.90 7.51
CA ARG A 104 -10.82 16.82 7.21
C ARG A 104 -10.23 15.46 7.57
N VAL A 105 -10.65 14.84 8.67
CA VAL A 105 -10.26 13.46 9.02
C VAL A 105 -10.78 12.49 7.97
N TRP A 106 -12.05 12.63 7.55
CA TRP A 106 -12.60 11.83 6.45
C TRP A 106 -11.84 12.02 5.14
N TRP A 107 -11.53 13.26 4.77
CA TRP A 107 -10.71 13.58 3.60
C TRP A 107 -9.33 12.92 3.68
N ALA A 108 -8.67 12.94 4.85
CA ALA A 108 -7.40 12.27 5.08
C ALA A 108 -7.52 10.74 4.98
N LEU A 109 -8.63 10.15 5.47
CA LEU A 109 -8.91 8.72 5.30
C LEU A 109 -9.10 8.35 3.82
N CYS A 110 -9.82 9.15 3.04
CA CYS A 110 -9.94 8.95 1.59
C CYS A 110 -8.58 9.00 0.89
N MET A 111 -7.72 9.94 1.29
CA MET A 111 -6.37 10.07 0.78
C MET A 111 -5.49 8.85 1.13
N LEU A 112 -5.53 8.37 2.37
CA LEU A 112 -4.76 7.20 2.85
C LEU A 112 -5.19 5.91 2.13
N ASN A 113 -6.48 5.78 1.82
CA ASN A 113 -7.04 4.63 1.14
C ASN A 113 -7.08 4.78 -0.39
N SER A 114 -6.49 5.84 -0.95
CA SER A 114 -6.29 6.03 -2.40
C SER A 114 -4.79 5.98 -2.76
N PRO A 115 -4.15 4.80 -2.71
CA PRO A 115 -2.71 4.66 -2.97
C PRO A 115 -2.31 5.07 -4.40
N ARG A 116 -3.22 4.97 -5.36
CA ARG A 116 -3.05 5.42 -6.75
C ARG A 116 -3.39 6.90 -6.96
N GLY A 117 -4.00 7.55 -5.96
CA GLY A 117 -4.41 8.95 -6.04
C GLY A 117 -5.46 9.22 -7.10
N VAL A 118 -6.40 8.29 -7.34
CA VAL A 118 -7.47 8.49 -8.34
C VAL A 118 -8.30 9.72 -7.96
N GLY A 119 -8.37 10.72 -8.84
CA GLY A 119 -9.06 11.99 -8.59
C GLY A 119 -8.25 13.01 -7.78
N TRP A 120 -7.00 12.69 -7.42
CA TRP A 120 -6.13 13.55 -6.64
C TRP A 120 -5.07 14.23 -7.50
N SER A 121 -4.55 15.38 -7.05
CA SER A 121 -3.46 16.11 -7.71
C SER A 121 -2.17 15.30 -7.89
N TYR A 122 -2.02 14.20 -7.14
CA TYR A 122 -0.87 13.28 -7.20
C TYR A 122 -1.20 11.94 -7.88
N GLU A 123 -2.25 11.88 -8.70
CA GLU A 123 -2.64 10.67 -9.44
C GLU A 123 -1.43 10.08 -10.19
N VAL A 124 -1.22 8.77 -10.04
CA VAL A 124 -0.07 8.10 -10.67
C VAL A 124 -0.30 7.92 -12.17
N ALA A 125 0.76 7.99 -12.97
CA ALA A 125 0.64 7.82 -14.42
C ALA A 125 0.21 6.39 -14.80
N ASN A 126 -0.55 6.28 -15.91
CA ASN A 126 -1.07 5.04 -16.52
C ASN A 126 -2.14 4.32 -15.69
N VAL A 127 -2.90 5.02 -14.84
CA VAL A 127 -4.10 4.46 -14.21
C VAL A 127 -5.09 4.05 -15.31
N PRO A 128 -5.74 2.87 -15.22
CA PRO A 128 -6.77 2.48 -16.18
C PRO A 128 -7.92 3.50 -16.25
N GLU A 129 -8.64 3.47 -17.36
CA GLU A 129 -9.73 4.41 -17.60
C GLU A 129 -10.80 4.35 -16.49
N ARG A 130 -11.33 5.54 -16.14
CA ARG A 130 -12.33 5.66 -15.08
C ARG A 130 -13.69 5.16 -15.59
N PRO A 131 -14.36 4.26 -14.86
CA PRO A 131 -15.68 3.77 -15.24
C PRO A 131 -16.73 4.90 -15.27
N SER A 132 -17.44 5.05 -16.38
CA SER A 132 -18.55 5.99 -16.56
C SER A 132 -19.94 5.33 -16.49
N GLU A 133 -19.96 4.03 -16.18
CA GLU A 133 -21.15 3.19 -16.20
C GLU A 133 -22.12 3.49 -15.03
N PRO A 134 -23.42 3.19 -15.20
CA PRO A 134 -24.39 3.34 -14.12
C PRO A 134 -24.08 2.43 -12.94
N ARG A 135 -24.39 2.89 -11.73
CA ARG A 135 -24.04 2.28 -10.44
C ARG A 135 -24.23 0.77 -10.40
N TRP A 136 -25.41 0.27 -10.75
CA TRP A 136 -25.73 -1.15 -10.65
C TRP A 136 -25.11 -2.00 -11.74
N LEU A 137 -24.85 -1.42 -12.92
CA LEU A 137 -24.10 -2.12 -13.97
C LEU A 137 -22.65 -2.34 -13.50
N PHE A 138 -22.04 -1.27 -12.96
CA PHE A 138 -20.69 -1.35 -12.39
C PHE A 138 -20.60 -2.38 -11.27
N VAL A 139 -21.53 -2.37 -10.30
CA VAL A 139 -21.56 -3.34 -9.19
C VAL A 139 -21.62 -4.78 -9.72
N ARG A 140 -22.50 -5.06 -10.69
CA ARG A 140 -22.60 -6.40 -11.31
C ARG A 140 -21.28 -6.80 -11.99
N LYS A 141 -20.64 -5.89 -12.74
CA LYS A 141 -19.34 -6.15 -13.36
C LYS A 141 -18.25 -6.44 -12.33
N LYS A 142 -18.18 -5.69 -11.23
CA LYS A 142 -17.19 -5.94 -10.17
C LYS A 142 -17.46 -7.23 -9.40
N LEU A 143 -18.73 -7.60 -9.17
CA LEU A 143 -19.07 -8.90 -8.58
C LEU A 143 -18.71 -10.06 -9.51
N LEU A 144 -18.95 -9.92 -10.82
CA LEU A 144 -18.55 -10.93 -11.79
C LEU A 144 -17.01 -11.03 -11.89
N SER A 145 -16.30 -9.90 -11.89
CA SER A 145 -14.84 -9.87 -11.77
C SER A 145 -14.36 -10.58 -10.51
N ALA A 146 -14.96 -10.27 -9.35
CA ALA A 146 -14.66 -10.93 -8.08
C ALA A 146 -14.87 -12.45 -8.16
N PHE A 147 -15.95 -12.90 -8.80
CA PHE A 147 -16.20 -14.32 -9.03
C PHE A 147 -15.09 -14.99 -9.85
N TRP A 148 -14.67 -14.39 -10.97
CA TRP A 148 -13.57 -14.94 -11.78
C TRP A 148 -12.23 -14.95 -11.04
N TRP A 149 -11.91 -13.89 -10.29
CA TRP A 149 -10.71 -13.85 -9.46
C TRP A 149 -10.76 -14.87 -8.32
N PHE A 150 -11.94 -15.12 -7.75
CA PHE A 150 -12.15 -16.17 -6.76
C PHE A 150 -11.88 -17.55 -7.35
N LEU A 151 -12.40 -17.86 -8.55
CA LEU A 151 -12.12 -19.14 -9.22
C LEU A 151 -10.63 -19.32 -9.51
N LEU A 152 -9.94 -18.28 -9.99
CA LEU A 152 -8.49 -18.33 -10.20
C LEU A 152 -7.74 -18.62 -8.89
N LEU A 153 -8.14 -17.95 -7.80
CA LEU A 153 -7.56 -18.17 -6.48
C LEU A 153 -7.82 -19.58 -5.96
N ASP A 154 -9.03 -20.09 -6.14
CA ASP A 154 -9.41 -21.41 -5.66
C ASP A 154 -8.60 -22.49 -6.37
N ILE A 155 -8.48 -22.40 -7.70
CA ILE A 155 -7.62 -23.31 -8.50
C ILE A 155 -6.15 -23.21 -8.05
N ALA A 156 -5.62 -21.99 -7.91
CA ALA A 156 -4.24 -21.79 -7.49
C ALA A 156 -3.98 -22.35 -6.08
N LYS A 157 -4.92 -22.16 -5.15
CA LYS A 157 -4.84 -22.66 -3.78
C LYS A 157 -5.03 -24.16 -3.70
N TRP A 158 -5.90 -24.73 -4.51
CA TRP A 158 -6.06 -26.18 -4.65
C TRP A 158 -4.73 -26.82 -5.10
N TYR A 159 -4.12 -26.30 -6.18
CA TYR A 159 -2.81 -26.76 -6.64
C TYR A 159 -1.73 -26.65 -5.55
N GLN A 160 -1.66 -25.49 -4.88
CA GLN A 160 -0.70 -25.28 -3.78
C GLN A 160 -0.89 -26.28 -2.64
N ARG A 161 -2.14 -26.58 -2.26
CA ARG A 161 -2.44 -27.56 -1.20
C ARG A 161 -2.10 -28.98 -1.62
N SER A 162 -2.31 -29.34 -2.89
CA SER A 162 -1.97 -30.67 -3.40
C SER A 162 -0.47 -30.88 -3.59
N ASN A 163 0.31 -29.82 -3.73
CA ASN A 163 1.74 -29.90 -4.02
C ASN A 163 2.58 -29.75 -2.73
N PRO A 164 3.40 -30.76 -2.35
CA PRO A 164 4.25 -30.73 -1.15
C PRO A 164 5.22 -29.54 -1.06
N LEU A 165 5.58 -28.96 -2.21
CA LEU A 165 6.48 -27.81 -2.27
C LEU A 165 5.95 -26.59 -1.52
N PHE A 166 4.63 -26.39 -1.50
CA PHE A 166 4.04 -25.23 -0.81
C PHE A 166 3.69 -25.50 0.67
N SER A 167 3.78 -26.75 1.12
CA SER A 167 3.55 -27.13 2.51
C SER A 167 4.84 -27.35 3.30
N ARG A 168 5.95 -27.69 2.63
CA ARG A 168 7.26 -27.94 3.26
C ARG A 168 8.16 -26.72 3.15
N ARG A 169 8.51 -26.12 4.30
CA ARG A 169 9.36 -24.92 4.41
C ARG A 169 10.80 -25.12 3.90
N GLU A 170 11.24 -26.37 3.79
CA GLU A 170 12.60 -26.76 3.42
C GLU A 170 12.79 -27.00 1.92
N MET A 171 11.69 -27.05 1.14
CA MET A 171 11.75 -27.32 -0.29
C MET A 171 11.87 -26.02 -1.09
N ASP A 172 12.98 -25.87 -1.81
CA ASP A 172 13.17 -24.75 -2.74
C ASP A 172 12.35 -24.96 -4.03
N LEU A 173 12.06 -23.89 -4.76
CA LEU A 173 11.28 -23.92 -6.00
C LEU A 173 11.88 -24.84 -7.09
N TRP A 174 13.19 -25.05 -7.02
CA TRP A 174 13.97 -25.90 -7.92
C TRP A 174 13.89 -27.41 -7.59
N SER A 175 13.39 -27.77 -6.40
CA SER A 175 13.38 -29.15 -5.90
C SER A 175 12.54 -30.13 -6.74
N GLN A 176 11.62 -29.61 -7.57
CA GLN A 176 10.75 -30.40 -8.45
C GLN A 176 11.18 -30.40 -9.92
N GLY A 177 12.36 -29.87 -10.22
CA GLY A 177 12.92 -29.80 -11.56
C GLY A 177 12.40 -28.63 -12.40
N TYR A 178 13.09 -28.37 -13.51
CA TYR A 178 12.87 -27.20 -14.37
C TYR A 178 11.51 -27.17 -15.07
N VAL A 179 10.85 -28.32 -15.25
CA VAL A 179 9.55 -28.40 -15.92
C VAL A 179 8.41 -27.91 -15.02
N LEU A 180 8.47 -28.22 -13.72
CA LEU A 180 7.44 -27.80 -12.76
C LEU A 180 7.68 -26.40 -12.21
N LEU A 181 8.89 -25.86 -12.35
CA LEU A 181 9.24 -24.52 -11.89
C LEU A 181 8.31 -23.41 -12.45
N PRO A 182 8.05 -23.30 -13.77
CA PRO A 182 7.12 -22.30 -14.30
C PRO A 182 5.71 -22.45 -13.73
N VAL A 183 5.22 -23.68 -13.57
CA VAL A 183 3.90 -23.98 -13.00
C VAL A 183 3.83 -23.50 -11.55
N ASN A 184 4.86 -23.80 -10.76
CA ASN A 184 4.96 -23.38 -9.37
C ASN A 184 5.04 -21.84 -9.23
N ILE A 185 5.79 -21.17 -10.10
CA ILE A 185 5.88 -19.70 -10.15
C ILE A 185 4.51 -19.12 -10.48
N VAL A 186 3.84 -19.62 -11.53
CA VAL A 186 2.51 -19.15 -11.95
C VAL A 186 1.50 -19.36 -10.84
N ALA A 187 1.46 -20.54 -10.21
CA ALA A 187 0.54 -20.82 -9.11
C ALA A 187 0.76 -19.90 -7.91
N ARG A 188 2.01 -19.61 -7.56
CA ARG A 188 2.34 -18.68 -6.48
C ARG A 188 1.95 -17.25 -6.83
N PHE A 189 2.28 -16.82 -8.04
CA PHE A 189 2.05 -15.46 -8.51
C PHE A 189 0.55 -15.16 -8.71
N SER A 190 -0.20 -16.09 -9.30
CA SER A 190 -1.64 -15.97 -9.50
C SER A 190 -2.40 -15.84 -8.18
N SER A 191 -1.91 -16.45 -7.10
CA SER A 191 -2.48 -16.27 -5.76
C SER A 191 -2.31 -14.84 -5.23
N ILE A 192 -1.19 -14.19 -5.54
CA ILE A 192 -0.96 -12.80 -5.10
C ILE A 192 -1.81 -11.84 -5.94
N VAL A 193 -1.78 -12.02 -7.27
CA VAL A 193 -2.59 -11.23 -8.22
C VAL A 193 -4.08 -11.37 -7.92
N GLY A 194 -4.57 -12.60 -7.81
CA GLY A 194 -5.98 -12.87 -7.58
C GLY A 194 -6.47 -12.30 -6.25
N ASN A 195 -5.65 -12.31 -5.19
CA ASN A 195 -6.06 -11.84 -3.87
C ASN A 195 -6.27 -10.32 -3.86
N ILE A 196 -5.34 -9.57 -4.46
CA ILE A 196 -5.45 -8.12 -4.61
C ILE A 196 -6.70 -7.77 -5.43
N ALA A 197 -6.89 -8.42 -6.59
CA ALA A 197 -8.02 -8.10 -7.46
C ALA A 197 -9.38 -8.52 -6.91
N LEU A 198 -9.45 -9.65 -6.20
CA LEU A 198 -10.65 -10.08 -5.51
C LEU A 198 -11.05 -9.06 -4.44
N GLN A 199 -10.14 -8.72 -3.53
CA GLN A 199 -10.40 -7.74 -2.46
C GLN A 199 -10.78 -6.37 -3.04
N TYR A 200 -10.05 -5.91 -4.06
CA TYR A 200 -10.36 -4.65 -4.74
C TYR A 200 -11.76 -4.66 -5.36
N SER A 201 -12.12 -5.74 -6.07
CA SER A 201 -13.43 -5.86 -6.73
C SER A 201 -14.58 -5.91 -5.72
N LEU A 202 -14.41 -6.65 -4.60
CA LEU A 202 -15.40 -6.73 -3.54
C LEU A 202 -15.58 -5.38 -2.82
N LEU A 203 -14.49 -4.69 -2.49
CA LEU A 203 -14.54 -3.36 -1.88
C LEU A 203 -15.19 -2.34 -2.82
N ALA A 204 -14.83 -2.35 -4.10
CA ALA A 204 -15.44 -1.49 -5.11
C ALA A 204 -16.95 -1.72 -5.21
N ALA A 205 -17.37 -2.99 -5.29
CA ALA A 205 -18.79 -3.35 -5.34
C ALA A 205 -19.53 -2.89 -4.07
N ALA A 206 -18.96 -3.13 -2.89
CA ALA A 206 -19.57 -2.75 -1.61
C ALA A 206 -19.71 -1.22 -1.47
N PHE A 207 -18.63 -0.47 -1.68
CA PHE A 207 -18.64 0.99 -1.53
C PHE A 207 -19.59 1.67 -2.53
N VAL A 208 -19.60 1.21 -3.78
CA VAL A 208 -20.50 1.75 -4.81
C VAL A 208 -21.95 1.34 -4.57
N ALA A 209 -22.21 0.10 -4.12
CA ALA A 209 -23.58 -0.33 -3.77
C ALA A 209 -24.15 0.44 -2.58
N LEU A 210 -23.32 0.73 -1.57
CA LEU A 210 -23.68 1.54 -0.40
C LEU A 210 -23.75 3.04 -0.70
N GLY A 211 -23.34 3.49 -1.89
CA GLY A 211 -23.33 4.90 -2.27
C GLY A 211 -22.26 5.74 -1.58
N LEU A 212 -21.22 5.10 -1.01
CA LEU A 212 -20.11 5.77 -0.35
C LEU A 212 -19.14 6.41 -1.34
N SER A 213 -19.09 5.90 -2.58
CA SER A 213 -18.25 6.41 -3.66
C SER A 213 -18.88 6.14 -5.03
N PRO A 214 -18.67 6.99 -6.04
CA PRO A 214 -19.07 6.72 -7.42
C PRO A 214 -18.19 5.65 -8.11
N PRO A 215 -18.70 5.02 -9.19
CA PRO A 215 -17.92 4.08 -10.02
C PRO A 215 -16.59 4.63 -10.53
N ALA A 216 -16.53 5.92 -10.85
CA ALA A 216 -15.35 6.58 -11.41
C ALA A 216 -14.12 6.56 -10.47
N ASP A 217 -14.33 6.39 -9.15
CA ASP A 217 -13.24 6.32 -8.17
C ASP A 217 -12.57 4.94 -8.15
N TRP A 218 -13.13 3.97 -8.88
CA TRP A 218 -12.71 2.57 -8.86
C TRP A 218 -12.27 2.03 -10.24
N PRO A 219 -11.30 2.68 -10.91
CA PRO A 219 -10.70 2.15 -12.14
C PRO A 219 -10.04 0.80 -11.85
N ASP A 220 -10.00 -0.07 -12.86
CA ASP A 220 -9.46 -1.42 -12.73
C ASP A 220 -8.10 -1.44 -12.05
N VAL A 221 -7.88 -2.42 -11.17
CA VAL A 221 -6.63 -2.51 -10.39
C VAL A 221 -5.42 -2.78 -11.28
N TYR A 222 -5.65 -3.48 -12.38
CA TYR A 222 -4.64 -3.82 -13.38
C TYR A 222 -4.92 -3.13 -14.70
N GLY A 223 -3.84 -2.76 -15.40
CA GLY A 223 -3.93 -2.36 -16.80
C GLY A 223 -4.09 -3.57 -17.73
N CYS A 224 -4.02 -3.31 -19.04
CA CYS A 224 -4.15 -4.37 -20.03
C CYS A 224 -2.96 -5.35 -19.94
N TRP A 225 -3.25 -6.64 -19.82
CA TRP A 225 -2.22 -7.69 -19.75
C TRP A 225 -1.47 -7.85 -21.08
N SER A 226 -2.08 -7.55 -22.22
CA SER A 226 -1.37 -7.58 -23.51
C SER A 226 -0.30 -6.50 -23.65
N ASP A 227 -0.33 -5.45 -22.82
CA ASP A 227 0.71 -4.41 -22.81
C ASP A 227 1.96 -4.83 -21.99
N SER A 228 2.00 -6.05 -21.46
CA SER A 228 3.06 -6.52 -20.55
C SER A 228 4.28 -7.14 -21.23
N TYR A 229 4.51 -6.87 -22.52
CA TYR A 229 5.59 -7.45 -23.33
C TYR A 229 7.01 -6.98 -22.97
N THR A 230 7.16 -6.09 -21.98
CA THR A 230 8.46 -5.76 -21.37
C THR A 230 8.32 -5.69 -19.85
N ILE A 231 9.41 -5.98 -19.12
CA ILE A 231 9.45 -5.85 -17.65
C ILE A 231 9.03 -4.44 -17.21
N ARG A 232 9.51 -3.40 -17.90
CA ARG A 232 9.15 -2.01 -17.60
C ARG A 232 7.66 -1.74 -17.72
N ARG A 233 6.99 -2.26 -18.76
CA ARG A 233 5.54 -2.07 -18.94
C ARG A 233 4.72 -2.92 -17.98
N PHE A 234 5.15 -4.15 -17.71
CA PHE A 234 4.52 -5.01 -16.71
C PHE A 234 4.43 -4.33 -15.34
N TRP A 235 5.55 -3.82 -14.83
CA TRP A 235 5.57 -3.09 -13.56
C TRP A 235 5.00 -1.67 -13.65
N GLY A 236 5.02 -1.08 -14.85
CA GLY A 236 4.67 0.32 -15.03
C GLY A 236 3.22 0.62 -15.39
N ARG A 237 2.54 -0.34 -16.00
CA ARG A 237 1.21 -0.17 -16.61
C ARG A 237 0.24 -1.28 -16.22
N THR A 238 0.72 -2.49 -16.00
CA THR A 238 -0.15 -3.66 -15.82
C THR A 238 -0.39 -4.02 -14.35
N TYR A 239 0.65 -4.34 -13.56
CA TYR A 239 0.47 -5.06 -12.30
C TYR A 239 0.48 -4.20 -11.01
N HIS A 240 1.58 -3.53 -10.66
CA HIS A 240 1.73 -2.88 -9.32
C HIS A 240 1.79 -1.37 -9.39
N GLN A 241 0.62 -0.73 -9.41
CA GLN A 241 0.53 0.74 -9.31
C GLN A 241 0.34 1.25 -7.87
N LEU A 242 -0.04 0.38 -6.94
CA LEU A 242 -0.35 0.75 -5.55
C LEU A 242 0.86 1.33 -4.79
N LEU A 243 2.09 0.93 -5.15
CA LEU A 243 3.32 1.39 -4.48
C LEU A 243 3.98 2.59 -5.16
N ARG A 244 3.46 3.05 -6.31
CA ARG A 244 4.10 4.08 -7.13
C ARG A 244 4.18 5.45 -6.48
N ARG A 245 3.29 5.75 -5.52
CA ARG A 245 3.36 7.01 -4.77
C ARG A 245 4.57 7.06 -3.82
N VAL A 246 4.97 5.91 -3.29
CA VAL A 246 5.99 5.82 -2.24
C VAL A 246 7.41 5.79 -2.85
N CYS A 247 7.64 4.99 -3.88
CA CYS A 247 9.00 4.74 -4.39
C CYS A 247 9.76 6.00 -4.86
N PRO A 248 9.21 6.89 -5.71
CA PRO A 248 9.97 8.03 -6.24
C PRO A 248 10.41 9.02 -5.17
N ARG A 249 9.56 9.27 -4.16
CA ARG A 249 9.83 10.25 -3.11
C ARG A 249 10.84 9.73 -2.07
N LEU A 250 10.96 8.40 -1.91
CA LEU A 250 12.04 7.80 -1.11
C LEU A 250 13.40 7.85 -1.82
N HIS A 251 13.45 7.80 -3.16
CA HIS A 251 14.70 7.99 -3.90
C HIS A 251 15.28 9.40 -3.71
N ILE A 252 14.43 10.43 -3.61
CA ILE A 252 14.85 11.81 -3.31
C ILE A 252 15.50 11.89 -1.93
N LEU A 253 14.97 11.19 -0.92
CA LEU A 253 15.57 11.14 0.42
C LEU A 253 17.01 10.61 0.40
N ARG A 254 17.29 9.59 -0.44
CA ARG A 254 18.66 9.07 -0.64
C ARG A 254 19.59 10.14 -1.23
N LEU A 255 19.11 10.91 -2.20
CA LEU A 255 19.93 11.95 -2.85
C LEU A 255 20.15 13.16 -1.92
N THR A 256 19.15 13.59 -1.16
CA THR A 256 19.29 14.70 -0.20
C THR A 256 20.19 14.32 0.99
N VAL A 257 20.08 13.09 1.52
CA VAL A 257 20.98 12.61 2.58
C VAL A 257 22.41 12.42 2.07
N CYS A 258 22.61 11.88 0.87
CA CYS A 258 23.94 11.82 0.25
C CYS A 258 24.51 13.21 -0.04
N SER A 259 23.68 14.18 -0.45
CA SER A 259 24.13 15.56 -0.71
C SER A 259 24.50 16.29 0.59
N LEU A 260 23.75 16.08 1.68
CA LEU A 260 24.06 16.65 3.00
C LEU A 260 25.32 16.01 3.61
N ALA A 261 25.53 14.71 3.39
CA ALA A 261 26.76 14.02 3.77
C ALA A 261 27.99 14.54 2.98
N TYR A 262 27.83 14.90 1.71
CA TYR A 262 28.92 15.48 0.90
C TYR A 262 29.26 16.93 1.29
N THR A 263 28.27 17.73 1.73
CA THR A 263 28.53 19.11 2.20
C THR A 263 29.11 19.19 3.61
N GLY A 264 29.01 18.11 4.40
CA GLY A 264 29.58 18.04 5.75
C GLY A 264 31.10 17.76 5.78
N ASP A 265 31.69 17.34 4.66
CA ASP A 265 33.10 16.91 4.57
C ASP A 265 34.05 18.01 4.04
N MET A 266 33.51 19.17 3.65
CA MET A 266 34.29 20.31 3.10
C MET A 266 34.53 21.44 4.13
N GLY A 267 34.18 21.23 5.40
CA GLY A 267 34.20 22.27 6.44
C GLY A 267 35.33 22.18 7.48
N GLY A 268 36.28 21.26 7.33
CA GLY A 268 37.29 21.01 8.37
C GLY A 268 38.65 20.65 7.81
N ASN A 269 39.41 21.65 7.35
CA ASN A 269 40.87 21.63 7.32
C ASN A 269 41.43 23.04 7.00
N GLU A 270 41.36 23.94 7.99
CA GLU A 270 42.39 24.97 8.16
C GLU A 270 42.75 25.03 9.64
N VAL A 271 43.75 24.26 10.04
CA VAL A 271 44.49 24.48 11.29
C VAL A 271 45.96 24.62 10.92
N GLY A 272 46.49 25.79 11.24
CA GLY A 272 47.78 26.29 10.78
C GLY A 272 48.99 25.51 11.29
N LEU A 273 50.02 25.53 10.46
CA LEU A 273 51.41 25.30 10.83
C LEU A 273 52.13 26.64 10.75
N ASN A 274 52.31 27.30 11.90
CA ASN A 274 53.33 28.31 12.08
C ASN A 274 54.36 27.72 13.06
N LEU A 275 55.54 27.39 12.53
CA LEU A 275 56.74 27.10 13.30
C LEU A 275 57.56 28.38 13.36
N GLY A 276 57.69 28.93 14.56
CA GLY A 276 58.61 29.97 14.97
C GLY A 276 58.94 29.76 16.43
#